data_AF-A0AAJ5LLT3-F1
#
_entry.id   AF-A0AAJ5LLT3-F1
#
_cell.length_a   1.000
_cell.length_b   1.000
_cell.length_c   1.000
_cell.angle_alpha   90.00
_cell.angle_beta   90.00
_cell.angle_gamma   90.00
#
_symmetry.space_group_name_H-M   'P 1'
#
loop_
_entity.id
_entity.type
_entity.pdbx_description
1 polymer ?
#
loop_
_entity_poly.entity_id
_entity_poly.type
_entity_poly.pdbx_seq_one_letter_code
_entity_poly.pdbx_strand_id
1 'polypeptide(L)'
;MRYYTSIYSSAEDLLAIVNQRLKVEGWAEHKYADMPDPRTGKQLHISRDGLHFGLRSLGAYDPYVDYYAARNHGRQGVIINLKTGFDGGVSYSSQPGFQFSPKCYLESGDKGICHIFTAASYALVVTNYSSDQYSCLVFGKLPVFVDGTGGQFVASTNAYEAANRESIFSNASNFFGVYLKNAEFTGFDRGERTVGTLSTTSRGAVYGLPHMHPGNSSFGSVGSVVRSPVLASGYSGLIPVELFVSYGGLYSPYSQFSDLFYVSLDALEPGQTYEVGDSKFMVFPQFKKEYPLNRSAPHYNLGLAVFLDKQ
;
A
#
# COMPACT_ATOMS: atom_id res chain seq x y z
N MET A 1 -8.63 8.95 -10.41
CA MET A 1 -9.23 7.80 -9.72
C MET A 1 -10.65 8.11 -9.27
N ARG A 2 -11.54 7.10 -9.29
CA ARG A 2 -12.88 7.20 -8.70
C ARG A 2 -12.77 7.10 -7.19
N TYR A 3 -13.49 7.95 -6.47
CA TYR A 3 -13.42 8.05 -5.02
C TYR A 3 -14.72 7.61 -4.35
N TYR A 4 -14.59 6.83 -3.29
CA TYR A 4 -15.67 6.42 -2.41
C TYR A 4 -15.23 6.51 -0.95
N THR A 5 -16.14 6.91 -0.07
CA THR A 5 -15.88 6.96 1.36
C THR A 5 -17.05 6.37 2.15
N SER A 6 -16.75 5.72 3.28
CA SER A 6 -17.74 5.16 4.17
C SER A 6 -17.21 5.11 5.60
N ILE A 7 -18.12 5.13 6.56
CA ILE A 7 -17.84 4.76 7.94
C ILE A 7 -17.86 3.23 8.01
N TYR A 8 -16.97 2.65 8.82
CA TYR A 8 -16.98 1.24 9.18
C TYR A 8 -16.96 1.09 10.70
N SER A 9 -17.54 -0.01 11.17
CA SER A 9 -17.77 -0.32 12.60
C SER A 9 -16.96 -1.51 13.12
N SER A 10 -16.20 -2.18 12.24
CA SER A 10 -15.27 -3.26 12.55
C SER A 10 -14.37 -3.56 11.35
N ALA A 11 -13.36 -4.41 11.53
CA ALA A 11 -12.55 -4.96 10.42
C ALA A 11 -13.37 -5.83 9.44
N GLU A 12 -14.41 -6.53 9.91
CA GLU A 12 -15.30 -7.30 9.03
C GLU A 12 -16.18 -6.39 8.18
N ASP A 13 -16.72 -5.33 8.79
CA ASP A 13 -17.50 -4.31 8.10
C ASP A 13 -16.64 -3.57 7.06
N LEU A 14 -15.40 -3.22 7.42
CA LEU A 14 -14.42 -2.66 6.48
C LEU A 14 -14.19 -3.60 5.29
N LEU A 15 -14.00 -4.90 5.53
CA LEU A 15 -13.81 -5.88 4.45
C LEU A 15 -15.06 -6.00 3.56
N ALA A 16 -16.26 -5.94 4.14
CA ALA A 16 -17.52 -5.93 3.41
C ALA A 16 -17.64 -4.70 2.48
N ILE A 17 -17.32 -3.52 2.99
CA ILE A 17 -17.32 -2.26 2.23
C ILE A 17 -16.32 -2.32 1.08
N VAL A 18 -15.10 -2.79 1.35
CA VAL A 18 -14.07 -2.99 0.31
C VAL A 18 -14.56 -3.96 -0.75
N ASN A 19 -15.14 -5.10 -0.37
CA ASN A 19 -15.69 -6.07 -1.32
C ASN A 19 -16.78 -5.45 -2.21
N GLN A 20 -17.78 -4.80 -1.61
CA GLN A 20 -18.88 -4.17 -2.33
C GLN A 20 -18.35 -3.14 -3.34
N ARG A 21 -17.40 -2.30 -2.92
CA ARG A 21 -16.84 -1.26 -3.79
C ARG A 21 -16.06 -1.87 -4.96
N LEU A 22 -15.23 -2.88 -4.71
CA LEU A 22 -14.46 -3.53 -5.78
C LEU A 22 -15.36 -4.25 -6.78
N LYS A 23 -16.46 -4.87 -6.34
CA LYS A 23 -17.45 -5.49 -7.24
C LYS A 23 -18.10 -4.47 -8.18
N VAL A 24 -18.47 -3.30 -7.66
CA VAL A 24 -18.98 -2.18 -8.50
C VAL A 24 -17.95 -1.76 -9.55
N GLU A 25 -16.66 -1.86 -9.21
CA GLU A 25 -15.55 -1.50 -10.08
C GLU A 25 -15.09 -2.63 -11.01
N GLY A 26 -15.83 -3.76 -11.04
CA GLY A 26 -15.62 -4.86 -11.98
C GLY A 26 -14.71 -5.98 -11.49
N TRP A 27 -14.37 -6.03 -10.19
CA TRP A 27 -13.66 -7.17 -9.60
C TRP A 27 -14.61 -8.34 -9.37
N ALA A 28 -14.16 -9.55 -9.71
CA ALA A 28 -14.89 -10.79 -9.47
C ALA A 28 -14.65 -11.29 -8.04
N GLU A 29 -15.73 -11.61 -7.31
CA GLU A 29 -15.69 -12.29 -6.02
C GLU A 29 -15.75 -13.80 -6.24
N HIS A 30 -14.72 -14.51 -5.77
CA HIS A 30 -14.68 -15.98 -5.79
C HIS A 30 -15.20 -16.59 -4.50
N LYS A 31 -14.95 -15.91 -3.37
CA LYS A 31 -15.38 -16.35 -2.03
C LYS A 31 -15.48 -15.16 -1.11
N TYR A 32 -16.61 -15.00 -0.44
CA TYR A 32 -16.77 -14.14 0.72
C TYR A 32 -17.52 -14.93 1.80
N ALA A 33 -16.81 -15.33 2.86
CA ALA A 33 -17.34 -16.25 3.85
C ALA A 33 -16.63 -16.09 5.19
N ASP A 34 -17.23 -16.65 6.25
CA ASP A 34 -16.55 -16.82 7.52
C ASP A 34 -15.34 -17.75 7.34
N MET A 35 -14.30 -17.50 8.14
CA MET A 35 -13.23 -18.46 8.30
C MET A 35 -13.73 -19.69 9.10
N PRO A 36 -13.16 -20.89 8.89
CA PRO A 36 -13.61 -22.10 9.61
C PRO A 36 -13.59 -21.97 11.13
N ASP A 37 -12.64 -21.22 11.68
CA ASP A 37 -12.68 -20.77 13.07
C ASP A 37 -13.34 -19.39 13.11
N PRO A 38 -14.53 -19.24 13.71
CA PRO A 38 -15.29 -18.00 13.71
C PRO A 38 -14.56 -16.86 14.45
N ARG A 39 -13.57 -17.17 15.29
CA ARG A 39 -12.76 -16.15 15.97
C ARG A 39 -11.77 -15.45 15.04
N THR A 40 -11.65 -15.91 13.80
CA THR A 40 -10.58 -15.54 12.86
C THR A 40 -11.06 -14.65 11.72
N GLY A 41 -12.30 -14.16 11.83
CA GLY A 41 -12.91 -13.19 10.94
C GLY A 41 -13.47 -13.78 9.65
N LYS A 42 -13.60 -12.92 8.64
CA LYS A 42 -14.08 -13.24 7.30
C LYS A 42 -12.92 -13.28 6.32
N GLN A 43 -13.05 -14.13 5.32
CA GLN A 43 -12.15 -14.20 4.16
C GLN A 43 -12.84 -13.69 2.92
N LEU A 44 -12.05 -13.06 2.06
CA LEU A 44 -12.44 -12.60 0.74
C LEU A 44 -11.39 -13.06 -0.27
N HIS A 45 -11.82 -13.71 -1.33
CA HIS A 45 -11.00 -13.97 -2.52
C HIS A 45 -11.60 -13.23 -3.70
N ILE A 46 -10.79 -12.37 -4.33
CA ILE A 46 -11.19 -11.56 -5.47
C ILE A 46 -10.16 -11.67 -6.59
N SER A 47 -10.62 -11.42 -7.81
CA SER A 47 -9.73 -11.29 -8.95
C SER A 47 -10.19 -10.24 -9.94
N ARG A 48 -9.26 -9.79 -10.77
CA ARG A 48 -9.53 -8.99 -11.95
C ARG A 48 -8.43 -9.23 -12.98
N ASP A 49 -8.79 -9.44 -14.24
CA ASP A 49 -7.83 -9.56 -15.35
C ASP A 49 -6.68 -10.58 -15.09
N GLY A 50 -7.00 -11.70 -14.43
CA GLY A 50 -6.03 -12.74 -14.07
C GLY A 50 -5.15 -12.44 -12.84
N LEU A 51 -5.40 -11.35 -12.13
CA LEU A 51 -4.74 -10.98 -10.87
C LEU A 51 -5.57 -11.50 -9.70
N HIS A 52 -4.94 -12.16 -8.71
CA HIS A 52 -5.65 -12.78 -7.60
C HIS A 52 -5.18 -12.24 -6.23
N PHE A 53 -6.14 -11.88 -5.39
CA PHE A 53 -5.89 -11.38 -4.04
C PHE A 53 -6.77 -12.13 -3.04
N GLY A 54 -6.18 -12.44 -1.88
CA GLY A 54 -6.90 -12.94 -0.72
C GLY A 54 -6.85 -11.92 0.40
N LEU A 55 -7.99 -11.43 0.85
CA LEU A 55 -8.11 -10.54 2.00
C LEU A 55 -8.73 -11.30 3.16
N ARG A 56 -8.40 -10.91 4.39
CA ARG A 56 -9.02 -11.47 5.60
C ARG A 56 -9.11 -10.40 6.68
N SER A 57 -10.25 -10.30 7.35
CA SER A 57 -10.38 -9.44 8.52
C SER A 57 -9.70 -10.08 9.73
N LEU A 58 -9.04 -9.25 10.53
CA LEU A 58 -8.47 -9.59 11.83
C LEU A 58 -9.30 -8.92 12.91
N GLY A 59 -9.82 -9.72 13.84
CA GLY A 59 -10.30 -9.23 15.13
C GLY A 59 -9.16 -9.16 16.14
N ALA A 60 -9.47 -8.85 17.40
CA ALA A 60 -8.50 -8.85 18.50
C ALA A 60 -7.80 -10.21 18.74
N TYR A 61 -8.30 -11.29 18.13
CA TYR A 61 -7.74 -12.63 18.15
C TYR A 61 -7.31 -13.05 16.74
N ASP A 62 -6.04 -13.45 16.58
CA ASP A 62 -5.52 -14.02 15.34
C ASP A 62 -4.69 -15.28 15.64
N PRO A 63 -5.13 -16.50 15.29
CA PRO A 63 -4.39 -17.72 15.52
C PRO A 63 -3.20 -17.94 14.56
N TYR A 64 -3.01 -17.09 13.54
CA TYR A 64 -1.70 -17.05 12.87
C TYR A 64 -0.61 -16.54 13.81
N VAL A 65 -0.99 -15.78 14.84
CA VAL A 65 -0.10 -15.42 15.96
C VAL A 65 0.30 -16.67 16.73
N ASP A 66 -0.53 -17.71 16.86
CA ASP A 66 -0.15 -18.95 17.56
C ASP A 66 0.81 -19.84 16.72
N TYR A 67 0.71 -19.81 15.39
CA TYR A 67 1.67 -20.52 14.51
C TYR A 67 3.02 -19.80 14.39
N TYR A 68 3.06 -18.47 14.58
CA TYR A 68 4.27 -17.62 14.51
C TYR A 68 4.56 -16.88 15.84
N ALA A 69 4.14 -17.46 16.98
CA ALA A 69 4.04 -16.80 18.28
C ALA A 69 5.35 -16.26 18.83
N ALA A 70 5.45 -14.93 18.93
CA ALA A 70 6.35 -14.28 19.89
C ALA A 70 6.03 -12.82 20.25
N ARG A 71 5.04 -12.12 19.67
CA ARG A 71 4.87 -10.67 19.92
C ARG A 71 3.41 -10.24 20.08
N ASN A 72 3.05 -9.92 21.33
CA ASN A 72 1.81 -9.27 21.78
C ASN A 72 1.26 -8.22 20.79
N HIS A 73 0.29 -8.58 19.95
CA HIS A 73 -0.28 -7.63 19.00
C HIS A 73 -1.79 -7.82 18.87
N GLY A 74 -2.56 -7.04 19.64
CA GLY A 74 -4.01 -6.84 19.44
C GLY A 74 -4.27 -5.98 18.20
N ARG A 75 -3.97 -6.51 17.00
CA ARG A 75 -4.17 -5.83 15.72
C ARG A 75 -5.58 -6.07 15.22
N GLN A 76 -6.28 -5.00 14.86
CA GLN A 76 -7.60 -5.04 14.23
C GLN A 76 -7.54 -4.37 12.87
N GLY A 77 -7.84 -5.12 11.81
CA GLY A 77 -7.67 -4.64 10.45
C GLY A 77 -7.91 -5.69 9.39
N VAL A 78 -7.38 -5.46 8.19
CA VAL A 78 -7.51 -6.37 7.05
C VAL A 78 -6.13 -6.75 6.56
N ILE A 79 -5.81 -8.05 6.57
CA ILE A 79 -4.63 -8.55 5.87
C ILE A 79 -4.97 -8.75 4.41
N ILE A 80 -3.97 -8.55 3.56
CA ILE A 80 -4.08 -8.86 2.14
C ILE A 80 -2.88 -9.68 1.72
N ASN A 81 -3.17 -10.67 0.88
CA ASN A 81 -2.18 -11.57 0.36
C ASN A 81 -2.26 -11.61 -1.16
N LEU A 82 -1.09 -11.62 -1.80
CA LEU A 82 -0.98 -11.97 -3.20
C LEU A 82 -1.22 -13.47 -3.37
N LYS A 83 -2.02 -13.82 -4.37
CA LYS A 83 -2.31 -15.20 -4.76
C LYS A 83 -2.03 -15.36 -6.24
N THR A 84 -1.66 -16.55 -6.69
CA THR A 84 -1.53 -16.85 -8.14
C THR A 84 -2.80 -17.47 -8.74
N GLY A 85 -3.83 -17.67 -7.91
CA GLY A 85 -5.08 -18.30 -8.31
C GLY A 85 -6.05 -18.45 -7.13
N PHE A 86 -7.15 -19.13 -7.38
CA PHE A 86 -8.14 -19.51 -6.38
C PHE A 86 -8.53 -20.98 -6.57
N ASP A 87 -8.58 -21.73 -5.47
CA ASP A 87 -9.08 -23.11 -5.43
C ASP A 87 -10.12 -23.24 -4.30
N GLY A 88 -11.36 -23.55 -4.66
CA GLY A 88 -12.47 -23.69 -3.70
C GLY A 88 -12.33 -24.88 -2.75
N GLY A 89 -11.49 -25.87 -3.10
CA GLY A 89 -11.25 -27.09 -2.32
C GLY A 89 -10.23 -26.93 -1.20
N VAL A 90 -9.50 -25.80 -1.13
CA VAL A 90 -8.42 -25.61 -0.16
C VAL A 90 -8.69 -24.45 0.81
N SER A 91 -8.07 -24.52 1.99
CA SER A 91 -8.17 -23.48 3.02
C SER A 91 -7.48 -22.18 2.60
N TYR A 92 -7.78 -21.06 3.27
CA TYR A 92 -7.22 -19.73 2.96
C TYR A 92 -5.68 -19.70 2.86
N SER A 93 -4.99 -20.37 3.79
CA SER A 93 -3.52 -20.51 3.81
C SER A 93 -2.97 -21.43 2.74
N SER A 94 -3.81 -22.29 2.16
CA SER A 94 -3.40 -23.26 1.14
C SER A 94 -3.68 -22.78 -0.28
N GLN A 95 -4.22 -21.57 -0.43
CA GLN A 95 -4.51 -20.98 -1.72
C GLN A 95 -3.21 -20.75 -2.52
N PRO A 96 -3.25 -20.92 -3.86
CA PRO A 96 -2.06 -20.76 -4.71
C PRO A 96 -1.32 -19.43 -4.47
N GLY A 97 0.00 -19.51 -4.28
CA GLY A 97 0.87 -18.35 -4.08
C GLY A 97 0.96 -17.82 -2.64
N PHE A 98 0.16 -18.31 -1.69
CA PHE A 98 0.11 -17.77 -0.31
C PHE A 98 1.46 -17.70 0.40
N GLN A 99 2.27 -18.76 0.31
CA GLN A 99 3.55 -18.86 1.02
C GLN A 99 4.57 -17.77 0.64
N PHE A 100 4.37 -17.13 -0.52
CA PHE A 100 5.22 -16.08 -1.04
C PHE A 100 4.63 -14.68 -0.86
N SER A 101 3.42 -14.60 -0.29
CA SER A 101 2.74 -13.33 -0.12
C SER A 101 3.48 -12.44 0.89
N PRO A 102 3.58 -11.12 0.63
CA PRO A 102 4.00 -10.17 1.64
C PRO A 102 2.97 -10.10 2.78
N LYS A 103 3.39 -9.56 3.92
CA LYS A 103 2.63 -9.52 5.17
C LYS A 103 1.78 -8.25 5.30
N CYS A 104 1.32 -7.74 4.15
CA CYS A 104 0.65 -6.46 4.03
C CYS A 104 -0.65 -6.43 4.86
N TYR A 105 -0.89 -5.28 5.47
CA TYR A 105 -1.96 -5.09 6.44
C TYR A 105 -2.48 -3.66 6.40
N LEU A 106 -3.79 -3.53 6.44
CA LEU A 106 -4.52 -2.27 6.58
C LEU A 106 -5.11 -2.21 7.99
N GLU A 107 -4.65 -1.27 8.80
CA GLU A 107 -5.13 -1.10 10.18
C GLU A 107 -6.51 -0.46 10.20
N SER A 108 -7.47 -1.05 10.93
CA SER A 108 -8.84 -0.53 11.03
C SER A 108 -9.17 0.06 12.39
N GLY A 109 -8.47 -0.33 13.45
CA GLY A 109 -8.95 -0.11 14.82
C GLY A 109 -10.34 -0.72 15.02
N ASP A 110 -11.05 -0.28 16.07
CA ASP A 110 -12.41 -0.76 16.35
C ASP A 110 -13.42 -0.23 15.33
N LYS A 111 -13.26 1.01 14.87
CA LYS A 111 -14.13 1.71 13.93
C LYS A 111 -13.39 2.87 13.28
N GLY A 112 -13.90 3.40 12.18
CA GLY A 112 -13.27 4.53 11.51
C GLY A 112 -13.95 4.92 10.22
N ILE A 113 -13.20 5.65 9.39
CA ILE A 113 -13.61 6.05 8.04
C ILE A 113 -12.65 5.41 7.04
N CYS A 114 -13.19 4.79 6.00
CA CYS A 114 -12.39 4.33 4.88
C CYS A 114 -12.56 5.26 3.67
N HIS A 115 -11.49 5.42 2.92
CA HIS A 115 -11.39 6.14 1.67
C HIS A 115 -10.86 5.15 0.63
N ILE A 116 -11.68 4.83 -0.37
CA ILE A 116 -11.36 3.86 -1.42
C ILE A 116 -11.24 4.61 -2.74
N PHE A 117 -10.06 4.53 -3.33
CA PHE A 117 -9.74 5.05 -4.64
C PHE A 117 -9.57 3.89 -5.61
N THR A 118 -10.28 3.91 -6.73
CA THR A 118 -10.15 2.88 -7.75
C THR A 118 -9.71 3.47 -9.09
N ALA A 119 -8.69 2.85 -9.66
CA ALA A 119 -8.29 3.00 -11.05
C ALA A 119 -8.75 1.76 -11.84
N ALA A 120 -8.53 1.76 -13.16
CA ALA A 120 -8.83 0.60 -13.99
C ALA A 120 -8.02 -0.64 -13.59
N SER A 121 -6.81 -0.46 -13.07
CA SER A 121 -5.83 -1.51 -12.84
C SER A 121 -5.59 -1.84 -11.37
N TYR A 122 -5.90 -0.94 -10.43
CA TYR A 122 -5.59 -1.12 -9.02
C TYR A 122 -6.52 -0.31 -8.11
N ALA A 123 -6.48 -0.60 -6.81
CA ALA A 123 -7.19 0.13 -5.78
C ALA A 123 -6.23 0.60 -4.68
N LEU A 124 -6.48 1.78 -4.13
CA LEU A 124 -5.88 2.30 -2.90
C LEU A 124 -6.98 2.42 -1.86
N VAL A 125 -6.75 1.87 -0.68
CA VAL A 125 -7.62 1.97 0.49
C VAL A 125 -6.85 2.69 1.58
N VAL A 126 -7.43 3.75 2.11
CA VAL A 126 -6.92 4.48 3.27
C VAL A 126 -7.95 4.39 4.38
N THR A 127 -7.54 3.98 5.56
CA THR A 127 -8.36 4.07 6.78
C THR A 127 -7.91 5.27 7.60
N ASN A 128 -8.87 5.96 8.20
CA ASN A 128 -8.68 6.81 9.36
C ASN A 128 -9.30 6.07 10.54
N TYR A 129 -8.45 5.40 11.33
CA TYR A 129 -8.87 4.38 12.32
C TYR A 129 -8.82 4.87 13.78
N SER A 130 -8.30 6.07 14.01
CA SER A 130 -8.27 6.74 15.31
C SER A 130 -8.08 8.24 15.04
N SER A 131 -8.24 9.10 16.05
CA SER A 131 -7.98 10.54 15.91
C SER A 131 -6.60 10.77 15.27
N ASP A 132 -6.63 11.22 14.01
CA ASP A 132 -5.48 11.50 13.15
C ASP A 132 -4.54 10.33 12.83
N GLN A 133 -5.00 9.08 12.98
CA GLN A 133 -4.21 7.91 12.58
C GLN A 133 -4.74 7.25 11.32
N TYR A 134 -3.82 7.02 10.39
CA TYR A 134 -4.07 6.53 9.05
C TYR A 134 -3.27 5.27 8.76
N SER A 135 -3.86 4.41 7.93
CA SER A 135 -3.17 3.26 7.34
C SER A 135 -3.55 3.20 5.87
N CYS A 136 -2.57 2.90 5.01
CA CYS A 136 -2.77 2.83 3.58
C CYS A 136 -2.43 1.44 3.04
N LEU A 137 -3.23 0.98 2.10
CA LEU A 137 -3.05 -0.26 1.37
C LEU A 137 -3.36 -0.05 -0.10
N VAL A 138 -2.44 -0.44 -0.97
CA VAL A 138 -2.64 -0.39 -2.42
C VAL A 138 -2.39 -1.77 -3.02
N PHE A 139 -3.23 -2.19 -3.97
CA PHE A 139 -3.07 -3.47 -4.65
C PHE A 139 -3.76 -3.49 -6.01
N GLY A 140 -3.23 -4.30 -6.92
CA GLY A 140 -3.76 -4.45 -8.28
C GLY A 140 -2.67 -4.79 -9.28
N LYS A 141 -2.81 -4.36 -10.53
CA LYS A 141 -1.77 -4.45 -11.56
C LYS A 141 -0.77 -3.32 -11.38
N LEU A 142 0.52 -3.65 -11.34
CA LEU A 142 1.56 -2.63 -11.27
C LEU A 142 1.68 -1.90 -12.62
N PRO A 143 1.69 -0.55 -12.65
CA PRO A 143 1.82 0.23 -13.88
C PRO A 143 3.28 0.24 -14.36
N VAL A 144 3.70 -0.82 -15.05
CA VAL A 144 5.07 -0.98 -15.57
C VAL A 144 5.28 -0.23 -16.87
N PHE A 145 6.51 0.24 -17.13
CA PHE A 145 6.85 0.91 -18.38
C PHE A 145 6.89 -0.04 -19.59
N VAL A 146 7.21 -1.31 -19.35
CA VAL A 146 7.27 -2.34 -20.40
C VAL A 146 6.14 -3.33 -20.17
N ASP A 147 5.19 -3.38 -21.10
CA ASP A 147 4.06 -4.27 -20.98
C ASP A 147 4.49 -5.74 -20.84
N GLY A 148 3.81 -6.46 -19.95
CA GLY A 148 4.05 -7.87 -19.70
C GLY A 148 5.19 -8.18 -18.74
N THR A 149 6.06 -7.23 -18.36
CA THR A 149 7.17 -7.50 -17.42
C THR A 149 6.76 -7.53 -15.95
N GLY A 150 5.59 -6.96 -15.65
CA GLY A 150 4.99 -6.93 -14.32
C GLY A 150 3.76 -7.81 -14.17
N GLY A 151 3.04 -7.58 -13.08
CA GLY A 151 1.86 -8.36 -12.73
C GLY A 151 1.13 -7.72 -11.57
N GLN A 152 0.61 -8.57 -10.68
CA GLN A 152 -0.03 -8.12 -9.46
C GLN A 152 1.00 -7.59 -8.45
N PHE A 153 0.63 -6.55 -7.72
CA PHE A 153 1.40 -6.03 -6.60
C PHE A 153 0.49 -5.71 -5.43
N VAL A 154 1.11 -5.61 -4.25
CA VAL A 154 0.49 -5.08 -3.05
C VAL A 154 1.53 -4.30 -2.27
N ALA A 155 1.12 -3.19 -1.67
CA ALA A 155 1.96 -2.36 -0.84
C ALA A 155 1.14 -1.75 0.31
N SER A 156 1.71 -1.69 1.52
CA SER A 156 1.01 -1.20 2.71
C SER A 156 1.93 -0.46 3.66
N THR A 157 1.35 0.44 4.45
CA THR A 157 2.08 1.19 5.49
C THR A 157 2.37 0.34 6.73
N ASN A 158 1.61 -0.73 6.92
CA ASN A 158 1.69 -1.63 8.05
C ASN A 158 1.87 -3.08 7.57
N ALA A 159 2.46 -3.92 8.41
CA ALA A 159 2.56 -5.36 8.15
C ALA A 159 2.20 -6.14 9.41
N TYR A 160 1.35 -7.17 9.32
CA TYR A 160 0.73 -7.79 10.49
C TYR A 160 1.71 -8.56 11.41
N GLU A 161 2.89 -8.94 10.90
CA GLU A 161 3.98 -9.59 11.67
C GLU A 161 5.07 -8.60 12.15
N ALA A 162 4.93 -7.30 11.85
CA ALA A 162 5.98 -6.30 12.08
C ALA A 162 5.48 -5.12 12.91
N ALA A 163 6.18 -4.75 13.98
CA ALA A 163 5.79 -3.61 14.83
C ALA A 163 6.19 -2.26 14.22
N ASN A 164 7.16 -2.25 13.31
CA ASN A 164 7.54 -1.06 12.55
C ASN A 164 6.50 -0.75 11.47
N ARG A 165 6.54 0.49 11.02
CA ARG A 165 5.73 1.05 9.94
C ARG A 165 6.68 1.49 8.84
N GLU A 166 6.25 1.37 7.60
CA GLU A 166 7.05 1.71 6.43
C GLU A 166 6.25 2.61 5.49
N SER A 167 6.92 3.48 4.73
CA SER A 167 6.21 4.20 3.66
C SER A 167 5.55 3.19 2.72
N ILE A 168 4.36 3.50 2.20
CA ILE A 168 3.55 2.53 1.46
C ILE A 168 4.28 1.89 0.27
N PHE A 169 5.19 2.61 -0.41
CA PHE A 169 6.03 2.09 -1.50
C PHE A 169 7.48 1.85 -1.08
N SER A 170 7.72 1.67 0.22
CA SER A 170 9.01 1.23 0.76
C SER A 170 9.27 -0.21 0.34
N ASN A 171 10.53 -0.48 0.01
CA ASN A 171 10.96 -1.79 -0.42
C ASN A 171 11.31 -2.70 0.76
N ALA A 172 10.29 -3.07 1.52
CA ALA A 172 10.43 -3.92 2.68
C ALA A 172 9.57 -5.17 2.53
N SER A 173 10.16 -6.35 2.73
CA SER A 173 9.57 -7.65 2.40
C SER A 173 8.23 -7.98 3.07
N ASN A 174 7.92 -7.29 4.16
CA ASN A 174 6.67 -7.45 4.88
C ASN A 174 5.58 -6.46 4.41
N PHE A 175 5.97 -5.39 3.72
CA PHE A 175 5.13 -4.24 3.38
C PHE A 175 4.91 -4.08 1.88
N PHE A 176 5.71 -4.75 1.05
CA PHE A 176 5.62 -4.71 -0.40
C PHE A 176 5.81 -6.11 -0.98
N GLY A 177 5.06 -6.41 -2.04
CA GLY A 177 5.32 -7.56 -2.89
C GLY A 177 4.77 -7.36 -4.28
N VAL A 178 5.44 -7.97 -5.25
CA VAL A 178 5.06 -7.95 -6.66
C VAL A 178 5.26 -9.33 -7.27
N TYR A 179 4.41 -9.71 -8.21
CA TYR A 179 4.62 -10.84 -9.09
C TYR A 179 5.26 -10.34 -10.39
N LEU A 180 6.52 -10.72 -10.62
CA LEU A 180 7.27 -10.40 -11.82
C LEU A 180 7.07 -11.50 -12.86
N LYS A 181 6.96 -11.11 -14.13
CA LYS A 181 6.84 -12.06 -15.24
C LYS A 181 7.69 -11.59 -16.41
N ASN A 182 8.93 -12.02 -16.49
CA ASN A 182 9.79 -11.75 -17.64
C ASN A 182 10.53 -13.03 -18.06
N ALA A 183 11.29 -12.95 -19.16
CA ALA A 183 11.97 -14.12 -19.75
C ALA A 183 13.04 -14.73 -18.83
N GLU A 184 13.66 -13.94 -17.97
CA GLU A 184 14.75 -14.38 -17.07
C GLU A 184 14.24 -14.79 -15.68
N PHE A 185 13.15 -14.17 -15.23
CA PHE A 185 12.54 -14.44 -13.94
C PHE A 185 11.02 -14.32 -14.01
N THR A 186 10.35 -15.36 -13.52
CA THR A 186 8.91 -15.37 -13.27
C THR A 186 8.67 -15.84 -11.83
N GLY A 187 8.05 -14.99 -11.01
CA GLY A 187 7.78 -15.32 -9.62
C GLY A 187 7.54 -14.11 -8.74
N PHE A 188 7.37 -14.37 -7.45
CA PHE A 188 7.22 -13.34 -6.43
C PHE A 188 8.54 -12.68 -6.12
N ASP A 189 8.54 -11.35 -6.05
CA ASP A 189 9.59 -10.55 -5.46
C ASP A 189 9.02 -9.75 -4.28
N ARG A 190 9.69 -9.85 -3.14
CA ARG A 190 9.40 -9.11 -1.90
C ARG A 190 10.47 -8.04 -1.64
N GLY A 191 11.06 -7.53 -2.71
CA GLY A 191 11.98 -6.40 -2.66
C GLY A 191 13.46 -6.71 -2.81
N GLU A 192 13.83 -7.91 -3.25
CA GLU A 192 15.23 -8.21 -3.55
C GLU A 192 15.67 -7.62 -4.89
N ARG A 193 14.74 -7.54 -5.86
CA ARG A 193 15.03 -7.10 -7.24
C ARG A 193 14.39 -5.76 -7.56
N THR A 194 13.27 -5.47 -6.93
CA THR A 194 12.58 -4.19 -7.01
C THR A 194 13.15 -3.26 -5.94
N VAL A 195 13.31 -1.97 -6.23
CA VAL A 195 13.64 -0.94 -5.25
C VAL A 195 12.56 0.13 -5.30
N GLY A 196 12.01 0.40 -4.13
CA GLY A 196 11.00 1.43 -3.88
C GLY A 196 11.69 2.74 -3.55
N THR A 197 10.94 3.84 -3.68
CA THR A 197 11.52 5.17 -3.53
C THR A 197 12.00 5.44 -2.10
N LEU A 198 11.34 4.95 -1.05
CA LEU A 198 11.63 5.43 0.31
C LEU A 198 12.08 4.30 1.24
N SER A 199 13.17 4.52 1.98
CA SER A 199 13.55 3.70 3.14
C SER A 199 13.43 4.53 4.41
N THR A 200 12.76 4.00 5.43
CA THR A 200 12.67 4.66 6.75
C THR A 200 13.96 4.51 7.57
N THR A 201 14.91 3.68 7.13
CA THR A 201 16.07 3.24 7.92
C THR A 201 17.38 3.96 7.60
N SER A 202 17.47 4.73 6.52
CA SER A 202 18.67 5.50 6.16
C SER A 202 18.63 6.92 6.73
N ARG A 203 19.59 7.20 7.61
CA ARG A 203 19.73 8.44 8.38
C ARG A 203 20.01 9.65 7.48
N GLY A 204 19.11 10.62 7.56
CA GLY A 204 19.26 11.94 6.96
C GLY A 204 17.99 12.32 6.23
N ALA A 205 17.22 13.25 6.80
CA ALA A 205 16.16 13.93 6.07
C ALA A 205 16.50 15.41 6.03
N VAL A 206 16.66 15.91 4.82
CA VAL A 206 16.80 17.34 4.58
C VAL A 206 15.38 17.85 4.32
N TYR A 207 14.81 18.52 5.34
CA TYR A 207 13.49 19.18 5.31
C TYR A 207 12.26 18.25 5.16
N GLY A 208 12.06 17.30 6.08
CA GLY A 208 10.75 16.64 6.22
C GLY A 208 10.39 15.61 5.13
N LEU A 209 11.27 15.38 4.15
CA LEU A 209 11.11 14.34 3.14
C LEU A 209 12.12 13.20 3.40
N PRO A 210 11.71 11.92 3.34
CA PRO A 210 12.65 10.82 3.48
C PRO A 210 13.62 10.80 2.29
N HIS A 211 14.90 10.55 2.55
CA HIS A 211 15.88 10.30 1.49
C HIS A 211 15.61 8.96 0.81
N MET A 212 15.68 8.93 -0.52
CA MET A 212 15.64 7.71 -1.30
C MET A 212 17.02 7.05 -1.26
N HIS A 213 17.13 5.89 -0.62
CA HIS A 213 18.36 5.10 -0.60
C HIS A 213 18.09 3.70 -1.14
N PRO A 214 18.82 3.24 -2.19
CA PRO A 214 19.00 1.81 -2.36
C PRO A 214 19.81 1.29 -1.16
N GLY A 215 19.39 0.16 -0.58
CA GLY A 215 19.99 -0.43 0.62
C GLY A 215 21.41 -0.98 0.46
N ASN A 216 22.12 -0.72 -0.66
CA ASN A 216 23.52 -1.09 -0.85
C ASN A 216 24.27 -0.13 -1.81
N SER A 217 25.60 -0.27 -1.86
CA SER A 217 26.58 0.71 -2.35
C SER A 217 26.80 0.79 -3.86
N SER A 218 25.76 0.65 -4.70
CA SER A 218 25.92 0.76 -6.17
C SER A 218 25.02 1.83 -6.77
N PHE A 219 25.61 2.68 -7.63
CA PHE A 219 25.08 3.77 -8.47
C PHE A 219 23.56 4.02 -8.49
N GLY A 220 23.13 5.24 -8.14
CA GLY A 220 21.73 5.67 -8.25
C GLY A 220 21.28 6.85 -7.38
N SER A 221 22.17 7.78 -7.02
CA SER A 221 21.88 8.94 -6.15
C SER A 221 21.01 10.02 -6.80
N VAL A 222 20.37 9.72 -7.94
CA VAL A 222 19.69 10.68 -8.81
C VAL A 222 18.18 10.37 -8.80
N GLY A 223 17.50 10.65 -7.70
CA GLY A 223 16.05 10.40 -7.58
C GLY A 223 15.29 11.33 -6.65
N SER A 224 15.91 11.79 -5.54
CA SER A 224 15.21 12.63 -4.54
C SER A 224 15.90 13.91 -4.11
N VAL A 225 17.15 14.16 -4.52
CA VAL A 225 17.84 15.39 -4.09
C VAL A 225 17.20 16.65 -4.71
N VAL A 226 16.35 16.53 -5.74
CA VAL A 226 15.91 17.69 -6.54
C VAL A 226 14.50 18.22 -6.21
N ARG A 227 13.73 17.66 -5.27
CA ARG A 227 12.39 18.23 -4.94
C ARG A 227 12.11 18.36 -3.45
N SER A 228 12.92 19.17 -2.79
CA SER A 228 12.67 19.81 -1.48
C SER A 228 12.85 21.32 -1.66
N PRO A 229 12.14 22.24 -1.00
CA PRO A 229 10.80 22.25 -0.40
C PRO A 229 9.88 23.15 -1.26
N VAL A 230 8.85 22.59 -1.91
CA VAL A 230 8.21 23.33 -3.01
C VAL A 230 6.74 23.69 -2.79
N LEU A 231 6.50 24.51 -1.77
CA LEU A 231 5.31 25.36 -1.71
C LEU A 231 5.66 26.84 -1.54
N ALA A 232 6.87 27.18 -1.08
CA ALA A 232 7.32 28.57 -0.95
C ALA A 232 7.67 29.25 -2.30
N SER A 233 7.68 28.50 -3.42
CA SER A 233 8.11 29.00 -4.73
C SER A 233 7.20 28.61 -5.89
N GLY A 234 5.94 28.22 -5.61
CA GLY A 234 4.92 28.03 -6.65
C GLY A 234 4.98 26.75 -7.47
N TYR A 235 5.71 25.70 -7.04
CA TYR A 235 5.56 24.38 -7.67
C TYR A 235 4.52 23.54 -6.94
N SER A 236 4.11 22.44 -7.59
CA SER A 236 3.00 21.60 -7.13
C SER A 236 3.30 20.75 -5.88
N GLY A 237 4.54 20.70 -5.40
CA GLY A 237 4.92 19.82 -4.28
C GLY A 237 4.66 18.31 -4.51
N LEU A 238 4.18 17.90 -5.69
CA LEU A 238 3.89 16.52 -6.06
C LEU A 238 5.20 15.79 -6.40
N ILE A 239 5.48 14.74 -5.65
CA ILE A 239 6.65 13.87 -5.83
C ILE A 239 6.16 12.56 -6.46
N PRO A 240 6.63 12.19 -7.67
CA PRO A 240 6.21 10.95 -8.31
C PRO A 240 6.50 9.70 -7.48
N VAL A 241 5.62 8.71 -7.59
CA VAL A 241 5.87 7.35 -7.08
C VAL A 241 6.45 6.52 -8.22
N GLU A 242 7.74 6.21 -8.11
CA GLU A 242 8.49 5.41 -9.09
C GLU A 242 9.08 4.16 -8.43
N LEU A 243 9.11 3.05 -9.16
CA LEU A 243 9.82 1.83 -8.74
C LEU A 243 10.91 1.53 -9.75
N PHE A 244 12.02 1.02 -9.23
CA PHE A 244 13.19 0.62 -10.01
C PHE A 244 13.38 -0.88 -9.93
N VAL A 245 14.04 -1.46 -10.93
CA VAL A 245 14.45 -2.87 -10.93
C VAL A 245 15.95 -2.98 -11.12
N SER A 246 16.60 -3.90 -10.40
CA SER A 246 18.01 -4.23 -10.58
C SER A 246 18.19 -5.23 -11.72
N TYR A 247 19.04 -4.89 -12.69
CA TYR A 247 19.46 -5.75 -13.79
C TYR A 247 20.99 -5.66 -13.96
N GLY A 248 21.69 -6.78 -13.84
CA GLY A 248 23.16 -6.81 -13.99
C GLY A 248 23.91 -5.89 -13.01
N GLY A 249 23.34 -5.61 -11.83
CA GLY A 249 23.91 -4.68 -10.86
C GLY A 249 23.64 -3.19 -11.12
N LEU A 250 22.86 -2.87 -12.17
CA LEU A 250 22.40 -1.52 -12.48
C LEU A 250 20.90 -1.38 -12.19
N TYR A 251 20.47 -0.20 -11.75
CA TYR A 251 19.05 0.08 -11.52
C TYR A 251 18.44 0.80 -12.72
N SER A 252 17.26 0.34 -13.16
CA SER A 252 16.50 0.94 -14.24
C SER A 252 15.07 1.29 -13.78
N PRO A 253 14.48 2.40 -14.25
CA PRO A 253 13.08 2.71 -14.02
C PRO A 253 12.20 1.55 -14.50
N TYR A 254 11.25 1.13 -13.68
CA TYR A 254 10.44 -0.06 -13.92
C TYR A 254 8.94 0.24 -13.93
N SER A 255 8.46 1.06 -13.00
CA SER A 255 7.05 1.41 -12.88
C SER A 255 6.89 2.83 -12.35
N GLN A 256 5.81 3.49 -12.75
CA GLN A 256 5.42 4.79 -12.24
C GLN A 256 3.90 4.90 -12.16
N PHE A 257 3.40 5.46 -11.07
CA PHE A 257 1.98 5.80 -10.94
C PHE A 257 1.74 7.19 -11.54
N SER A 258 0.75 7.29 -12.42
CA SER A 258 0.34 8.57 -13.03
C SER A 258 -0.63 9.36 -12.16
N ASP A 259 -1.25 8.71 -11.19
CA ASP A 259 -2.38 9.18 -10.40
C ASP A 259 -2.15 9.11 -8.88
N LEU A 260 -0.94 8.72 -8.45
CA LEU A 260 -0.49 8.74 -7.06
C LEU A 260 0.83 9.48 -6.92
N PHE A 261 0.90 10.37 -5.96
CA PHE A 261 2.06 11.19 -5.67
C PHE A 261 2.30 11.27 -4.17
N TYR A 262 3.57 11.36 -3.76
CA TYR A 262 3.90 11.79 -2.42
C TYR A 262 3.82 13.31 -2.29
N VAL A 263 3.42 13.80 -1.11
CA VAL A 263 3.39 15.24 -0.78
C VAL A 263 3.82 15.49 0.65
N SER A 264 4.38 16.67 0.93
CA SER A 264 4.54 17.13 2.31
C SER A 264 3.19 17.57 2.88
N LEU A 265 2.90 17.17 4.11
CA LEU A 265 1.73 17.60 4.87
C LEU A 265 1.95 18.88 5.66
N ASP A 266 3.12 19.52 5.55
CA ASP A 266 3.44 20.72 6.33
C ASP A 266 2.44 21.87 6.08
N ALA A 267 1.88 21.95 4.87
CA ALA A 267 0.90 22.96 4.47
C ALA A 267 -0.42 22.37 3.93
N LEU A 268 -0.61 21.04 4.04
CA LEU A 268 -1.80 20.34 3.55
C LEU A 268 -2.48 19.61 4.69
N GLU A 269 -3.81 19.62 4.72
CA GLU A 269 -4.60 18.90 5.72
C GLU A 269 -5.07 17.52 5.21
N PRO A 270 -5.22 16.53 6.10
CA PRO A 270 -5.84 15.26 5.74
C PRO A 270 -7.25 15.44 5.17
N GLY A 271 -7.56 14.75 4.07
CA GLY A 271 -8.83 14.86 3.35
C GLY A 271 -8.98 16.13 2.50
N GLN A 272 -7.99 17.03 2.51
CA GLN A 272 -8.03 18.24 1.70
C GLN A 272 -7.97 17.92 0.20
N THR A 273 -8.77 18.64 -0.58
CA THR A 273 -8.59 18.73 -2.04
C THR A 273 -7.50 19.76 -2.36
N TYR A 274 -6.42 19.28 -2.98
CA TYR A 274 -5.29 20.06 -3.46
C TYR A 274 -5.39 20.22 -4.98
N GLU A 275 -5.35 21.45 -5.49
CA GLU A 275 -5.52 21.74 -6.92
C GLU A 275 -4.20 22.20 -7.55
N VAL A 276 -3.89 21.65 -8.73
CA VAL A 276 -2.72 22.01 -9.53
C VAL A 276 -3.18 22.21 -10.98
N GLY A 277 -3.35 23.48 -11.38
CA GLY A 277 -4.05 23.80 -12.62
C GLY A 277 -5.47 23.22 -12.60
N ASP A 278 -5.85 22.49 -13.65
CA ASP A 278 -7.17 21.83 -13.74
C ASP A 278 -7.23 20.45 -13.05
N SER A 279 -6.14 20.03 -12.43
CA SER A 279 -6.04 18.72 -11.78
C SER A 279 -6.38 18.82 -10.30
N LYS A 280 -7.23 17.91 -9.81
CA LYS A 280 -7.62 17.84 -8.40
C LYS A 280 -7.05 16.57 -7.77
N PHE A 281 -6.48 16.74 -6.59
CA PHE A 281 -5.90 15.67 -5.80
C PHE A 281 -6.54 15.63 -4.43
N MET A 282 -6.81 14.45 -3.88
CA MET A 282 -7.20 14.30 -2.49
C MET A 282 -6.01 13.80 -1.68
N VAL A 283 -5.75 14.45 -0.54
CA VAL A 283 -4.53 14.23 0.23
C VAL A 283 -4.82 13.44 1.51
N PHE A 284 -4.08 12.36 1.76
CA PHE A 284 -4.14 11.62 3.02
C PHE A 284 -2.76 11.37 3.60
N PRO A 285 -2.59 11.41 4.93
CA PRO A 285 -1.37 10.92 5.57
C PRO A 285 -1.17 9.42 5.34
N GLN A 286 0.09 9.00 5.26
CA GLN A 286 0.42 7.58 5.34
C GLN A 286 0.25 7.01 6.75
N PHE A 287 0.42 7.86 7.77
CA PHE A 287 0.34 7.45 9.18
C PHE A 287 -0.41 8.43 10.07
N LYS A 288 0.04 9.69 10.09
CA LYS A 288 -0.55 10.79 10.86
C LYS A 288 0.11 12.08 10.43
N LYS A 289 -0.56 13.21 10.54
CA LYS A 289 0.11 14.50 10.45
C LYS A 289 0.59 14.91 11.85
N GLU A 290 1.89 15.11 12.04
CA GLU A 290 2.45 15.61 13.30
C GLU A 290 2.67 17.12 13.24
N TYR A 291 2.24 17.80 14.30
CA TYR A 291 2.56 19.21 14.53
C TYR A 291 3.01 19.42 15.98
N PRO A 292 4.21 19.98 16.22
CA PRO A 292 5.21 20.41 15.23
C PRO A 292 5.85 19.22 14.50
N LEU A 293 6.43 19.46 13.31
CA LEU A 293 7.13 18.45 12.51
C LEU A 293 8.22 17.74 13.33
N ASN A 294 8.14 16.41 13.41
CA ASN A 294 9.18 15.59 14.01
C ASN A 294 10.32 15.34 13.02
N ARG A 295 11.43 16.09 13.19
CA ARG A 295 12.62 15.96 12.34
C ARG A 295 13.31 14.60 12.41
N SER A 296 13.08 13.84 13.47
CA SER A 296 13.62 12.49 13.65
C SER A 296 12.74 11.42 13.00
N ALA A 297 11.49 11.74 12.65
CA ALA A 297 10.54 10.85 11.98
C ALA A 297 9.75 11.59 10.87
N PRO A 298 10.45 12.15 9.86
CA PRO A 298 9.86 12.99 8.81
C PRO A 298 8.82 12.27 7.95
N HIS A 299 8.89 10.94 7.88
CA HIS A 299 7.92 10.11 7.17
C HIS A 299 6.49 10.20 7.76
N TYR A 300 6.32 10.69 8.99
CA TYR A 300 4.98 10.99 9.51
C TYR A 300 4.33 12.14 8.75
N ASN A 301 5.04 13.22 8.42
CA ASN A 301 4.47 14.34 7.65
C ASN A 301 4.49 14.11 6.13
N LEU A 302 4.57 12.86 5.68
CA LEU A 302 4.48 12.48 4.28
C LEU A 302 3.08 11.93 3.95
N GLY A 303 2.39 12.60 3.04
CA GLY A 303 1.08 12.20 2.54
C GLY A 303 1.13 11.56 1.16
N LEU A 304 -0.02 11.00 0.76
CA LEU A 304 -0.35 10.59 -0.59
C LEU A 304 -1.36 11.59 -1.16
N ALA A 305 -1.02 12.21 -2.28
CA ALA A 305 -1.97 12.92 -3.12
C ALA A 305 -2.47 11.99 -4.21
N VAL A 306 -3.79 11.80 -4.24
CA VAL A 306 -4.48 10.90 -5.17
C VAL A 306 -5.22 11.72 -6.19
N PHE A 307 -4.86 11.58 -7.47
CA PHE A 307 -5.56 12.27 -8.55
C PHE A 307 -7.02 11.81 -8.64
N LEU A 308 -7.94 12.75 -8.65
CA LEU A 308 -9.38 12.49 -8.81
C LEU A 308 -9.75 12.58 -10.28
N ASP A 309 -10.56 11.65 -10.77
CA ASP A 309 -11.09 11.76 -12.13
C ASP A 309 -11.86 13.07 -12.28
N LYS A 310 -11.78 13.71 -13.46
CA LYS A 310 -12.65 14.85 -13.77
C LYS A 310 -14.10 14.36 -13.66
N GLN A 311 -14.84 14.87 -12.69
CA GLN A 311 -16.27 14.65 -12.55
C GLN A 311 -17.02 15.26 -13.74
#